data_AF-A0A0N4UY42-F1
#
_entry.id   AF-A0A0N4UY42-F1
#
_cell.length_a   1.000
_cell.length_b   1.000
_cell.length_c   1.000
_cell.angle_alpha   90.00
_cell.angle_beta   90.00
_cell.angle_gamma   90.00
#
_symmetry.space_group_name_H-M   'P 1'
#
loop_
_entity.id
_entity.type
_entity.pdbx_description
1 polymer ?
#
loop_
_entity_poly.entity_id
_entity_poly.type
_entity_poly.pdbx_seq_one_letter_code
_entity_poly.pdbx_strand_id
1 'polypeptide(L)'
;MVVKRPPCAVDLPVDREAPVERLLTEIRQFVALPHLFRAIWSFKQAEDFPVDAAIYDFFEYGFDRLAVYYKWKSEMTKYLKLE
;
A
#
# COMPACT_ATOMS: atom_id res chain seq x y z
N MET A 1 19.30 10.69 38.39
CA MET A 1 18.79 10.63 37.00
C MET A 1 17.85 9.45 36.91
N VAL A 2 16.57 9.67 36.58
CA VAL A 2 15.61 8.57 36.39
C VAL A 2 15.84 7.98 35.01
N VAL A 3 16.37 6.75 34.95
CA VAL A 3 16.53 6.01 33.69
C VAL A 3 15.13 5.60 33.23
N LYS A 4 14.62 6.25 32.18
CA LYS A 4 13.36 5.84 31.55
C LYS A 4 13.61 4.55 30.77
N ARG A 5 12.88 3.49 31.12
CA ARG A 5 12.88 2.24 30.36
C ARG A 5 12.36 2.45 28.93
N PRO A 6 12.79 1.66 27.94
CA PRO A 6 12.25 1.74 26.58
C PRO A 6 10.73 1.51 26.57
N PRO A 7 9.96 2.21 25.71
CA PRO A 7 8.54 1.97 25.56
C PRO A 7 8.26 0.50 25.19
N CYS A 8 7.38 -0.16 25.92
CA CYS A 8 6.99 -1.54 25.67
C CYS A 8 5.49 -1.66 25.34
N ALA A 9 5.08 -2.78 24.74
CA ALA A 9 3.71 -2.96 24.27
C ALA A 9 2.64 -2.87 25.38
N VAL A 10 3.01 -3.01 26.66
CA VAL A 10 2.12 -2.82 27.82
C VAL A 10 1.98 -1.35 28.24
N ASP A 11 2.85 -0.46 27.76
CA ASP A 11 2.78 0.99 27.99
C ASP A 11 1.81 1.69 27.02
N LEU A 12 1.35 0.97 25.99
CA LEU A 12 0.39 1.48 25.03
C LEU A 12 -1.01 1.57 25.69
N PRO A 13 -1.80 2.62 25.39
CA PRO A 13 -3.16 2.77 25.90
C PRO A 13 -4.00 1.50 25.69
N VAL A 14 -4.89 1.22 26.65
CA VAL A 14 -5.84 0.09 26.56
C VAL A 14 -6.87 0.34 25.46
N ASP A 15 -7.29 1.60 25.29
CA ASP A 15 -8.14 2.02 24.19
C ASP A 15 -7.29 2.26 22.93
N ARG A 16 -7.16 1.22 22.12
CA ARG A 16 -6.46 1.24 20.82
C ARG A 16 -7.40 1.31 19.64
N GLU A 17 -8.70 1.17 19.88
CA GLU A 17 -9.69 1.01 18.82
C GLU A 17 -9.81 2.30 18.00
N ALA A 18 -9.96 3.45 18.67
CA ALA A 18 -10.06 4.74 17.97
C ALA A 18 -8.78 5.15 17.21
N PRO A 19 -7.54 4.91 17.72
CA PRO A 19 -6.33 5.07 16.93
C PRO A 19 -6.21 4.11 15.74
N VAL A 20 -6.59 2.84 15.91
CA VAL A 20 -6.54 1.83 14.84
C VAL A 20 -7.52 2.17 13.72
N GLU A 21 -8.76 2.53 14.04
CA GLU A 21 -9.75 2.95 13.03
C GLU A 21 -9.31 4.19 12.25
N ARG A 22 -8.64 5.14 12.91
CA ARG A 22 -8.01 6.29 12.23
C ARG A 22 -6.94 5.84 11.25
N LEU A 23 -6.01 4.99 11.68
CA LEU A 23 -4.95 4.43 10.82
C LEU A 23 -5.52 3.65 9.62
N LEU A 24 -6.53 2.82 9.84
CA LEU A 24 -7.19 2.08 8.76
C LEU A 24 -7.87 3.03 7.76
N THR A 25 -8.47 4.11 8.25
CA THR A 25 -9.06 5.16 7.41
C THR A 25 -8.00 5.87 6.58
N GLU A 26 -6.85 6.21 7.17
CA GLU A 26 -5.72 6.81 6.46
C GLU A 26 -5.15 5.85 5.39
N ILE A 27 -4.95 4.57 5.72
CA ILE A 27 -4.42 3.57 4.79
C ILE A 27 -5.35 3.39 3.58
N ARG A 28 -6.67 3.43 3.77
CA ARG A 28 -7.65 3.31 2.66
C ARG A 28 -7.49 4.40 1.60
N GLN A 29 -7.00 5.57 1.97
CA GLN A 29 -6.73 6.66 1.02
C GLN A 29 -5.64 6.27 0.02
N PHE A 30 -4.66 5.49 0.46
CA PHE A 30 -3.48 5.15 -0.33
C PHE A 30 -3.55 3.76 -0.95
N VAL A 31 -4.58 2.95 -0.66
CA VAL A 31 -4.61 1.53 -1.02
C VAL A 31 -4.45 1.27 -2.53
N ALA A 32 -4.93 2.16 -3.40
CA ALA A 32 -4.78 2.04 -4.85
C ALA A 32 -3.35 2.40 -5.33
N LEU A 33 -2.70 3.34 -4.66
CA LEU A 33 -1.41 3.92 -5.07
C LEU A 33 -0.25 2.90 -5.22
N PRO A 34 0.02 2.00 -4.23
CA PRO A 34 1.12 1.06 -4.35
C PRO A 34 0.89 0.08 -5.51
N HIS A 35 -0.37 -0.23 -5.85
CA HIS A 35 -0.68 -1.08 -6.99
C HIS A 35 -0.36 -0.40 -8.32
N LEU A 36 -0.63 0.91 -8.45
CA LEU A 36 -0.23 1.67 -9.63
C LEU A 36 1.30 1.71 -9.79
N PHE A 37 2.02 2.04 -8.72
CA PHE A 37 3.49 2.03 -8.75
C PHE A 37 4.05 0.66 -9.12
N ARG A 38 3.47 -0.41 -8.56
CA ARG A 38 3.92 -1.77 -8.84
C ARG A 38 3.64 -2.17 -10.29
N ALA A 39 2.51 -1.76 -10.86
CA ALA A 39 2.19 -2.01 -12.26
C ALA A 39 3.21 -1.32 -13.20
N ILE A 40 3.45 -0.03 -12.99
CA ILE A 40 4.42 0.76 -13.78
C ILE A 40 5.82 0.15 -13.67
N TRP A 41 6.25 -0.16 -12.44
CA TRP A 41 7.54 -0.81 -12.20
C TRP A 41 7.63 -2.15 -12.94
N SER A 42 6.56 -2.96 -12.91
CA SER A 42 6.54 -4.27 -13.58
C SER A 42 6.69 -4.15 -15.09
N PHE A 43 5.96 -3.23 -15.73
CA PHE A 43 6.11 -3.00 -17.17
C PHE A 43 7.51 -2.53 -17.52
N LYS A 44 8.14 -1.69 -16.67
CA LYS A 44 9.52 -1.28 -16.87
C LYS A 44 10.50 -2.46 -16.74
N GLN A 45 10.29 -3.34 -15.76
CA GLN A 45 11.10 -4.54 -15.61
C GLN A 45 10.96 -5.49 -16.81
N ALA A 46 9.77 -5.60 -17.40
CA ALA A 46 9.55 -6.42 -18.59
C ALA A 46 10.36 -5.93 -19.81
N GLU A 47 10.60 -4.62 -19.91
CA GLU A 47 11.47 -4.02 -20.93
C GLU A 47 12.96 -4.23 -20.63
N ASP A 48 13.37 -3.95 -19.40
CA ASP A 48 14.79 -3.95 -19.00
C ASP A 48 15.36 -5.37 -18.83
N PHE A 49 14.50 -6.28 -18.37
CA PHE A 49 14.79 -7.68 -18.15
C PHE A 49 13.70 -8.50 -18.82
N PRO A 50 13.85 -8.81 -20.12
CA PRO A 50 13.09 -9.88 -20.76
C PRO A 50 13.58 -11.21 -20.17
N VAL A 51 13.27 -11.44 -18.88
CA VAL A 51 13.45 -12.72 -18.22
C VAL A 51 12.56 -13.70 -18.95
N ASP A 52 13.04 -14.94 -19.12
CA ASP A 52 12.20 -16.02 -19.62
C ASP A 52 10.92 -16.06 -18.77
N ALA A 53 9.75 -15.90 -19.40
CA ALA A 53 8.45 -15.80 -18.72
C ALA A 53 8.17 -17.04 -17.83
N ALA A 54 8.93 -18.13 -18.03
CA ALA A 54 8.95 -19.31 -17.18
C ALA A 54 9.39 -19.06 -15.73
N ILE A 55 10.16 -17.99 -15.45
CA ILE A 55 10.65 -17.67 -14.08
C ILE A 55 9.74 -16.62 -13.43
N TYR A 56 9.42 -15.55 -14.15
CA TYR A 56 8.53 -14.50 -13.65
C TYR A 56 7.97 -13.66 -14.80
N ASP A 57 6.65 -13.68 -14.97
CA ASP A 57 5.95 -12.88 -15.98
C ASP A 57 5.64 -11.46 -15.43
N PHE A 58 6.51 -10.51 -15.76
CA PHE A 58 6.32 -9.11 -15.42
C PHE A 58 5.13 -8.46 -16.15
N PHE A 59 4.72 -8.95 -17.32
CA PHE A 59 3.58 -8.40 -18.04
C PHE A 59 2.28 -8.78 -17.34
N GLU A 60 2.08 -10.08 -17.06
CA GLU A 60 0.90 -10.58 -16.36
C GLU A 60 0.77 -9.92 -14.98
N TYR A 61 1.85 -9.90 -14.20
CA TYR A 61 1.87 -9.25 -12.89
C TYR A 61 1.55 -7.75 -12.98
N GLY A 62 2.03 -7.06 -14.00
CA GLY A 62 1.73 -5.65 -14.23
C GLY A 62 0.23 -5.41 -14.44
N PHE A 63 -0.42 -6.24 -15.25
CA PHE A 63 -1.86 -6.17 -15.49
C PHE A 63 -2.68 -6.49 -14.23
N ASP A 64 -2.29 -7.51 -13.46
CA ASP A 64 -2.95 -7.84 -12.19
C ASP A 64 -2.92 -6.65 -11.23
N ARG A 65 -1.76 -6.00 -11.09
CA ARG A 65 -1.63 -4.82 -10.23
C ARG A 65 -2.43 -3.64 -10.76
N LEU A 66 -2.49 -3.46 -12.07
CA LEU A 66 -3.31 -2.41 -12.67
C LEU A 66 -4.81 -2.65 -12.44
N ALA A 67 -5.28 -3.89 -12.53
CA ALA A 67 -6.66 -4.26 -12.23
C ALA A 67 -7.02 -3.96 -10.76
N VAL A 68 -6.12 -4.29 -9.83
CA VAL A 68 -6.31 -3.96 -8.40
C VAL A 68 -6.30 -2.44 -8.17
N TYR A 69 -5.45 -1.69 -8.87
CA TYR A 69 -5.50 -0.22 -8.82
C TYR A 69 -6.89 0.30 -9.21
N TYR A 70 -7.45 -0.12 -10.35
CA TYR A 70 -8.77 0.34 -10.79
C TYR A 70 -9.90 -0.10 -9.85
N LYS A 71 -9.80 -1.30 -9.25
CA LYS A 71 -10.74 -1.75 -8.22
C LYS A 71 -10.81 -0.81 -7.02
N TRP A 72 -9.67 -0.29 -6.59
CA TRP A 72 -9.56 0.56 -5.41
C TRP A 72 -9.53 2.07 -5.71
N LYS A 73 -9.46 2.46 -6.99
CA LYS A 73 -9.40 3.85 -7.42
C LYS A 73 -10.56 4.67 -6.87
N SER A 74 -11.78 4.11 -6.87
CA SER A 74 -12.96 4.77 -6.32
C SER A 74 -12.81 5.09 -4.83
N GLU A 75 -12.27 4.17 -4.03
CA GLU A 75 -12.00 4.39 -2.60
C GLU A 75 -11.01 5.54 -2.38
N MET A 76 -9.90 5.57 -3.12
CA MET A 76 -8.95 6.67 -3.06
C MET A 76 -9.61 8.02 -3.42
N THR A 77 -10.42 8.05 -4.47
CA THR A 77 -11.05 9.30 -4.94
C THR A 77 -12.08 9.89 -3.97
N LYS A 78 -12.64 9.11 -3.03
CA LYS A 78 -13.53 9.64 -1.99
C LYS A 78 -12.85 10.67 -1.08
N TYR A 79 -11.53 10.60 -0.99
CA TYR A 79 -10.72 11.47 -0.14
C TYR A 79 -10.14 12.68 -0.89
N LEU A 80 -10.29 12.74 -2.23
CA LEU A 80 -9.87 13.86 -3.07
C LEU A 80 -10.88 15.03 -3.02
N LYS A 81 -11.34 15.44 -1.84
CA LYS A 81 -12.17 16.66 -1.75
C LYS A 81 -11.40 17.83 -2.38
N LEU A 82 -11.87 18.25 -3.55
CA LEU A 82 -11.56 19.54 -4.17
C LEU A 82 -12.22 20.58 -3.27
N GLU A 83 -11.40 21.32 -2.53
CA GLU A 83 -11.75 22.69 -2.13
C GLU A 83 -11.68 23.60 -3.36
#